data_AF-A0A080LT22-F1
#
_entry.id   AF-A0A080LT22-F1
#
_cell.length_a   1.000
_cell.length_b   1.000
_cell.length_c   1.000
_cell.angle_alpha   90.00
_cell.angle_beta   90.00
_cell.angle_gamma   90.00
#
_symmetry.space_group_name_H-M   'P 1'
#
loop_
_entity.id
_entity.type
_entity.pdbx_description
1 polymer ?
#
loop_
_entity_poly.entity_id
_entity_poly.type
_entity_poly.pdbx_seq_one_letter_code
_entity_poly.pdbx_strand_id
1 'polypeptide(L)'
;MLETLPKLDDSVADPKSEKNMQPAYCKNETRSIKPEILVAVGICTHLGCSPSAKFKKGADEGMDSNWLGGFLCPCHGSTFDFAGRVFKSKPAPDNLEVPPHMYLSDKRILIGEDKKGA
;
A
#
# COMPACT_ATOMS: atom_id res chain seq x y z
N MET A 1 -11.06 8.29 0.26
CA MET A 1 -9.94 7.38 0.56
C MET A 1 -9.67 6.47 -0.63
N LEU A 2 -10.65 5.71 -1.13
CA LEU A 2 -10.47 4.92 -2.35
C LEU A 2 -10.49 5.77 -3.64
N GLU A 3 -11.37 6.77 -3.71
CA GLU A 3 -11.48 7.70 -4.86
C GLU A 3 -10.21 8.53 -5.14
N THR A 4 -9.21 8.50 -4.25
CA THR A 4 -7.93 9.17 -4.48
C THR A 4 -6.99 8.31 -5.31
N LEU A 5 -7.18 6.98 -5.36
CA LEU A 5 -6.25 6.07 -6.02
C LEU A 5 -6.10 6.36 -7.52
N PRO A 6 -7.18 6.52 -8.33
CA PRO A 6 -7.03 6.83 -9.75
C PRO A 6 -6.37 8.18 -10.00
N LYS A 7 -6.54 9.15 -9.08
CA LYS A 7 -5.95 10.49 -9.17
C LYS A 7 -4.44 10.48 -8.94
N LEU A 8 -3.91 9.37 -8.40
CA LEU A 8 -2.50 9.22 -8.02
C LEU A 8 -1.73 8.30 -8.97
N ASP A 9 -2.36 7.71 -9.99
CA ASP A 9 -1.73 6.73 -10.89
C ASP A 9 -0.45 7.29 -11.56
N ASP A 10 -0.47 8.55 -11.97
CA ASP A 10 0.71 9.21 -12.56
C ASP A 10 1.81 9.54 -11.53
N SER A 11 1.49 9.49 -10.23
CA SER A 11 2.38 9.84 -9.13
C SER A 11 3.04 8.64 -8.46
N VAL A 12 2.53 7.42 -8.67
CA VAL A 12 3.05 6.18 -8.09
C VAL A 12 3.97 5.42 -9.04
N ALA A 13 4.92 4.66 -8.49
CA ALA A 13 5.95 3.99 -9.28
C ALA A 13 5.42 2.77 -10.05
N ASP A 14 4.45 2.06 -9.48
CA ASP A 14 3.83 0.86 -10.07
C ASP A 14 2.30 0.89 -9.88
N PRO A 15 1.57 1.71 -10.68
CA PRO A 15 0.13 1.93 -10.51
C PRO A 15 -0.71 0.67 -10.75
N LYS A 16 -0.24 -0.21 -11.64
CA LYS A 16 -0.94 -1.45 -12.03
C LYS A 16 -0.49 -2.67 -11.23
N SER A 17 0.42 -2.50 -10.26
CA SER A 17 0.97 -3.58 -9.45
C SER A 17 1.56 -4.70 -10.32
N GLU A 18 2.43 -4.32 -11.26
CA GLU A 18 3.10 -5.24 -12.18
C GLU A 18 4.25 -6.01 -11.51
N LYS A 19 4.83 -5.46 -10.42
CA LYS A 19 5.87 -6.15 -9.64
C LYS A 19 5.28 -7.22 -8.73
N ASN A 20 6.09 -8.20 -8.36
CA ASN A 20 5.71 -9.32 -7.49
C ASN A 20 5.67 -8.92 -6.00
N MET A 21 4.80 -7.97 -5.65
CA MET A 21 4.59 -7.48 -4.28
C MET A 21 3.18 -7.79 -3.75
N GLN A 22 2.39 -8.57 -4.50
CA GLN A 22 1.05 -8.97 -4.12
C GLN A 22 0.67 -10.27 -4.85
N PRO A 23 -0.18 -11.12 -4.26
CA PRO A 23 -0.81 -12.24 -4.95
C PRO A 23 -1.63 -11.79 -6.17
N ALA A 24 -1.82 -12.70 -7.12
CA ALA A 24 -2.54 -12.41 -8.36
C ALA A 24 -3.98 -11.89 -8.13
N TYR A 25 -4.67 -12.35 -7.08
CA TYR A 25 -6.02 -11.87 -6.74
C TYR A 25 -6.05 -10.45 -6.16
N CYS A 26 -4.91 -9.92 -5.75
CA CYS A 26 -4.72 -8.52 -5.34
C CYS A 26 -4.03 -7.68 -6.41
N LYS A 27 -3.86 -8.18 -7.65
CA LYS A 27 -3.44 -7.36 -8.79
C LYS A 27 -4.63 -6.57 -9.34
N ASN A 28 -5.07 -5.60 -8.55
CA ASN A 28 -6.17 -4.67 -8.84
C ASN A 28 -5.83 -3.30 -8.25
N GLU A 29 -6.66 -2.29 -8.52
CA GLU A 29 -6.41 -0.89 -8.10
C GLU A 29 -6.23 -0.74 -6.58
N THR A 30 -7.02 -1.47 -5.78
CA THR A 30 -7.03 -1.35 -4.31
C THR A 30 -6.03 -2.25 -3.62
N ARG A 31 -5.35 -3.14 -4.38
CA ARG A 31 -4.41 -4.16 -3.88
C ARG A 31 -5.00 -5.01 -2.75
N SER A 32 -6.29 -5.35 -2.88
CA SER A 32 -7.04 -6.04 -1.83
C SER A 32 -8.09 -6.99 -2.41
N ILE A 33 -8.54 -7.96 -1.59
CA ILE A 33 -9.67 -8.84 -1.91
C ILE A 33 -11.00 -8.09 -1.73
N LYS A 34 -11.13 -7.35 -0.63
CA LYS A 34 -12.25 -6.44 -0.35
C LYS A 34 -11.71 -5.00 -0.42
N PRO A 35 -12.20 -4.14 -1.34
CA PRO A 35 -11.66 -2.79 -1.58
C PRO A 35 -11.40 -1.95 -0.33
N GLU A 36 -12.25 -2.09 0.69
CA GLU A 36 -12.23 -1.35 1.94
C GLU A 36 -11.23 -1.85 2.99
N ILE A 37 -10.59 -3.02 2.77
CA ILE A 37 -9.62 -3.62 3.69
C ILE A 37 -8.28 -3.85 2.99
N LEU A 38 -7.27 -3.03 3.28
CA LEU A 38 -5.89 -3.29 2.89
C LEU A 38 -5.21 -4.22 3.91
N VAL A 39 -4.68 -5.35 3.44
CA VAL A 39 -3.79 -6.23 4.20
C VAL A 39 -2.40 -6.08 3.59
N ALA A 40 -1.45 -5.53 4.36
CA ALA A 40 -0.08 -5.30 3.90
C ALA A 40 0.93 -5.61 5.00
N VAL A 41 2.13 -6.01 4.60
CA VAL A 41 3.30 -6.11 5.46
C VAL A 41 3.76 -4.69 5.78
N GLY A 42 3.69 -4.31 7.05
CA GLY A 42 4.06 -2.98 7.55
C GLY A 42 5.57 -2.71 7.60
N ILE A 43 6.31 -3.17 6.59
CA ILE A 43 7.76 -3.08 6.46
C ILE A 43 8.07 -2.31 5.17
N CYS A 44 8.72 -1.17 5.31
CA CYS A 44 9.14 -0.35 4.17
C CYS A 44 10.12 -1.13 3.30
N THR A 45 9.84 -1.18 2.00
CA THR A 45 10.63 -1.90 0.99
C THR A 45 12.02 -1.30 0.73
N HIS A 46 12.34 -0.13 1.33
CA HIS A 46 13.69 0.42 1.28
C HIS A 46 14.65 -0.38 2.17
N LEU A 47 14.55 -0.22 3.50
CA LEU A 47 15.46 -0.80 4.49
C LEU A 47 14.71 -1.29 5.76
N GLY A 48 13.42 -1.61 5.64
CA GLY A 48 12.71 -2.38 6.66
C GLY A 48 12.02 -1.62 7.80
N CYS A 49 12.13 -0.28 7.87
CA CYS A 49 11.39 0.51 8.87
C CYS A 49 9.87 0.38 8.71
N SER A 50 9.11 0.57 9.79
CA SER A 50 7.63 0.56 9.71
C SER A 50 7.07 1.93 9.27
N PRO A 51 6.28 2.01 8.18
CA PRO A 51 5.62 3.24 7.78
C PRO A 51 4.57 3.70 8.81
N SER A 52 4.54 5.00 9.10
CA SER A 52 3.57 5.64 9.98
C SER A 52 2.36 6.15 9.20
N ALA A 53 1.20 6.23 9.87
CA ALA A 53 -0.02 6.77 9.29
C ALA A 53 0.08 8.28 9.06
N LYS A 54 -0.28 8.73 7.85
CA LYS A 54 -0.44 10.14 7.45
C LYS A 54 -1.74 10.30 6.67
N PHE A 55 -2.88 10.06 7.31
CA PHE A 55 -4.17 9.97 6.61
C PHE A 55 -4.85 11.32 6.35
N LYS A 56 -4.46 12.37 7.06
CA LYS A 56 -4.98 13.73 6.83
C LYS A 56 -4.44 14.26 5.52
N LYS A 57 -5.30 15.00 4.79
CA LYS A 57 -4.91 15.69 3.56
C LYS A 57 -4.21 17.01 3.88
N GLY A 58 -3.38 17.48 2.95
CA GLY A 58 -2.68 18.76 3.05
C GLY A 58 -1.32 18.66 3.74
N ALA A 59 -0.71 19.82 3.97
CA ALA A 59 0.70 19.95 4.35
C ALA A 59 1.02 19.66 5.83
N ASP A 60 0.09 19.05 6.56
CA ASP A 60 0.28 18.75 7.97
C ASP A 60 1.37 17.69 8.17
N GLU A 61 2.09 17.80 9.30
CA GLU A 61 3.04 16.79 9.78
C GLU A 61 4.16 16.41 8.77
N GLY A 62 4.60 17.38 7.96
CA GLY A 62 5.72 17.21 7.03
C GLY A 62 5.33 16.64 5.66
N MET A 63 4.04 16.68 5.31
CA MET A 63 3.54 16.26 4.01
C MET A 63 3.49 17.42 3.00
N ASP A 64 3.47 17.10 1.72
CA ASP A 64 3.27 18.09 0.66
C ASP A 64 1.84 18.66 0.68
N SER A 65 1.65 19.88 0.17
CA SER A 65 0.33 20.55 0.16
C SER A 65 -0.75 19.82 -0.65
N ASN A 66 -0.33 19.00 -1.63
CA ASN A 66 -1.20 18.16 -2.45
C ASN A 66 -1.40 16.75 -1.87
N TRP A 67 -0.93 16.47 -0.66
CA TRP A 67 -1.05 15.16 -0.04
C TRP A 67 -2.51 14.74 0.14
N LEU A 68 -2.84 13.55 -0.38
CA LEU A 68 -4.20 13.01 -0.37
C LEU A 68 -4.44 11.98 0.75
N GLY A 69 -3.42 11.66 1.53
CA GLY A 69 -3.45 10.66 2.59
C GLY A 69 -2.74 9.34 2.22
N GLY A 70 -2.24 8.63 3.23
CA GLY A 70 -1.52 7.37 3.08
C GLY A 70 -0.53 7.11 4.20
N PHE A 71 0.67 6.65 3.87
CA PHE A 71 1.72 6.29 4.82
C PHE A 71 3.03 7.01 4.51
N LEU A 72 3.80 7.31 5.56
CA LEU A 72 5.15 7.89 5.49
C LEU A 72 6.12 6.99 6.25
N CYS A 73 7.20 6.56 5.60
CA CYS A 73 8.34 5.95 6.26
C CYS A 73 9.34 7.06 6.67
N PRO A 74 9.45 7.40 7.97
CA PRO A 74 10.23 8.55 8.42
C PRO A 74 11.74 8.36 8.31
N CYS A 75 12.22 7.12 8.11
CA CYS A 75 13.65 6.82 8.06
C CYS A 75 14.35 7.53 6.89
N HIS A 76 13.72 7.54 5.71
CA HIS A 76 14.29 8.12 4.48
C HIS A 76 13.25 8.85 3.60
N GLY A 77 12.05 9.10 4.12
CA GLY A 77 11.03 9.92 3.45
C GLY A 77 10.24 9.22 2.34
N SER A 78 10.26 7.89 2.26
CA SER A 78 9.39 7.16 1.32
C SER A 78 7.92 7.31 1.72
N THR A 79 7.07 7.65 0.75
CA THR A 79 5.63 7.79 0.96
C THR A 79 4.87 6.74 0.16
N PHE A 80 3.72 6.33 0.67
CA PHE A 80 2.83 5.34 0.06
C PHE A 80 1.40 5.84 0.13
N ASP A 81 0.58 5.55 -0.88
CA ASP A 81 -0.84 5.88 -0.84
C ASP A 81 -1.67 4.89 0.01
N PHE A 82 -3.00 5.03 -0.01
CA PHE A 82 -3.91 4.16 0.75
C PHE A 82 -3.95 2.71 0.28
N ALA A 83 -3.41 2.37 -0.89
CA ALA A 83 -3.24 0.99 -1.36
C ALA A 83 -1.81 0.47 -1.10
N GLY A 84 -0.99 1.24 -0.38
CA GLY A 84 0.42 0.92 -0.13
C GLY A 84 1.29 1.05 -1.38
N ARG A 85 0.84 1.78 -2.41
CA ARG A 85 1.64 2.02 -3.62
C ARG A 85 2.67 3.10 -3.36
N VAL A 86 3.94 2.84 -3.67
CA VAL A 86 5.02 3.80 -3.43
C VAL A 86 4.97 4.93 -4.44
N PHE A 87 5.17 6.16 -3.99
CA PHE A 87 5.29 7.32 -4.89
C PHE A 87 6.58 7.25 -5.70
N LYS A 88 6.57 7.83 -6.92
CA LYS A 88 7.76 7.96 -7.77
C LYS A 88 8.87 8.75 -7.04
N SER A 89 10.12 8.48 -7.41
CA SER A 89 11.30 9.19 -6.90
C SER A 89 11.47 9.10 -5.37
N LYS A 90 11.04 8.01 -4.76
CA LYS A 90 11.26 7.69 -3.34
C LYS A 90 12.34 6.61 -3.20
N PRO A 91 13.07 6.55 -2.06
CA PRO A 91 14.09 5.52 -1.85
C PRO A 91 13.55 4.08 -1.79
N ALA A 92 12.28 3.91 -1.40
CA ALA A 92 11.62 2.61 -1.44
C ALA A 92 11.42 2.18 -2.92
N PRO A 93 11.97 1.03 -3.34
CA PRO A 93 11.91 0.58 -4.73
C PRO A 93 10.52 0.06 -5.15
N ASP A 94 9.71 -0.37 -4.18
CA ASP A 94 8.52 -1.19 -4.41
C ASP A 94 7.34 -0.78 -3.53
N ASN A 95 6.13 -1.11 -3.97
CA ASN A 95 4.90 -1.03 -3.18
C ASN A 95 5.02 -1.91 -1.91
N LEU A 96 4.30 -1.58 -0.84
CA LEU A 96 4.25 -2.44 0.35
C LEU A 96 3.74 -3.83 -0.03
N GLU A 97 4.38 -4.88 0.49
CA GLU A 97 3.99 -6.26 0.20
C GLU A 97 2.58 -6.53 0.71
N VAL A 98 1.74 -7.15 -0.12
CA VAL A 98 0.47 -7.77 0.31
C VAL A 98 0.77 -9.24 0.53
N PRO A 99 0.67 -9.78 1.75
CA PRO A 99 0.95 -11.19 2.00
C PRO A 99 -0.18 -12.07 1.41
N PRO A 100 0.09 -13.35 1.13
CA PRO A 100 -0.97 -14.34 0.92
C PRO A 100 -1.99 -14.29 2.05
N HIS A 101 -3.28 -14.17 1.71
CA HIS A 101 -4.34 -14.16 2.72
C HIS A 101 -5.69 -14.59 2.15
N MET A 102 -6.57 -15.02 3.03
CA MET A 102 -7.95 -15.35 2.69
C MET A 102 -8.93 -15.01 3.83
N TYR A 103 -10.19 -14.78 3.46
CA TYR A 103 -11.28 -14.60 4.43
C TYR A 103 -11.86 -15.96 4.81
N LEU A 104 -11.79 -16.30 6.10
CA LEU A 104 -12.47 -17.47 6.68
C LEU A 104 -13.95 -17.18 6.99
N SER A 105 -14.26 -15.89 7.20
CA SER A 105 -15.60 -15.32 7.32
C SER A 105 -15.52 -13.81 7.07
N ASP A 106 -16.64 -13.09 7.13
CA ASP A 106 -16.63 -11.63 6.97
C ASP A 106 -15.82 -10.87 8.03
N LYS A 107 -15.53 -11.50 9.18
CA LYS A 107 -14.82 -10.88 10.31
C LYS A 107 -13.49 -11.56 10.64
N ARG A 108 -13.05 -12.53 9.83
CA ARG A 108 -11.83 -13.30 10.10
C ARG A 108 -11.01 -13.48 8.84
N ILE A 109 -9.78 -12.98 8.90
CA ILE A 109 -8.77 -13.11 7.84
C ILE A 109 -7.68 -14.05 8.36
N LEU A 110 -7.26 -15.00 7.53
CA LEU A 110 -6.07 -15.81 7.72
C LEU A 110 -4.96 -15.22 6.84
N ILE A 111 -3.80 -14.95 7.44
CA ILE A 111 -2.62 -14.37 6.77
C ILE A 111 -1.54 -15.46 6.70
N GLY A 112 -0.86 -15.58 5.57
CA GLY A 112 0.17 -16.59 5.29
C GLY A 112 -0.31 -17.78 4.47
N GLU A 113 -1.63 -17.91 4.24
CA GLU A 113 -2.25 -18.95 3.41
C GLU A 113 -3.27 -18.33 2.47
N ASP A 114 -3.42 -18.91 1.28
CA ASP A 114 -4.54 -18.65 0.39
C ASP A 114 -5.00 -19.94 -0.33
N LYS A 115 -6.12 -19.84 -1.05
CA LYS A 115 -6.76 -21.00 -1.70
C LYS A 115 -5.90 -21.68 -2.78
N LYS A 116 -4.73 -21.14 -3.14
CA LYS A 116 -3.80 -21.76 -4.09
C LYS A 116 -2.72 -22.62 -3.43
N GLY A 117 -2.65 -22.67 -2.09
CA GLY A 117 -1.63 -23.44 -1.38
C GLY A 117 -0.25 -22.77 -1.41
N ALA A 118 0.58 -23.10 -0.41
CA ALA A 118 1.93 -22.58 -0.23
C ALA A 118 2.91 -22.99 -1.35
#